data_AF-A0A127AZ98-F1
#
_entry.id   AF-A0A127AZ98-F1
#
_cell.length_a   1.000
_cell.length_b   1.000
_cell.length_c   1.000
_cell.angle_alpha   90.00
_cell.angle_beta   90.00
_cell.angle_gamma   90.00
#
_symmetry.space_group_name_H-M   'P 1'
#
loop_
_entity.id
_entity.type
_entity.pdbx_description
1 polymer ?
#
loop_
_entity_poly.entity_id
_entity_poly.type
_entity_poly.pdbx_seq_one_letter_code
_entity_poly.pdbx_strand_id
1 'polypeptide(L)'
;MIRIVTISLCATLLISCSSTVQHTGQAPENFEQSIINSKQSFYTQISLDTLTNASYKDFSVNEAYRYKNYKLLFGAFDSQIGELSPNESESDIGVRLLVLDQADQLVFRSKGQGDSYILRPKFYALNAQSPLLVFAEIGTEYSWGNIVFSLNENGIKEIGEIDVAGIDLALDDYDDVSNVIKIEKTGSNLKFSFDADSVVLNPGGNNEQVVEAKGYFYLYNGKDFILVKK
;
A
#
# COMPACT_ATOMS: atom_id res chain seq x y z
N MET A 1 24.05 54.31 -25.58
CA MET A 1 24.48 53.35 -24.55
C MET A 1 23.56 52.13 -24.68
N ILE A 2 23.97 51.13 -25.45
CA ILE A 2 23.13 49.98 -25.86
C ILE A 2 23.48 48.81 -24.94
N ARG A 3 22.50 48.28 -24.19
CA ARG A 3 22.66 47.06 -23.39
C ARG A 3 22.18 45.86 -24.21
N ILE A 4 23.10 44.94 -24.48
CA ILE A 4 22.80 43.62 -25.07
C ILE A 4 22.37 42.72 -23.91
N VAL A 5 21.15 42.17 -24.00
CA VAL A 5 20.63 41.16 -23.06
C VAL A 5 20.78 39.81 -23.74
N THR A 6 21.63 38.96 -23.19
CA THR A 6 21.85 37.59 -23.66
C THR A 6 20.81 36.68 -23.01
N ILE A 7 19.89 36.11 -23.81
CA ILE A 7 18.92 35.12 -23.35
C ILE A 7 19.54 33.74 -23.53
N SER A 8 19.84 33.07 -22.41
CA SER A 8 20.33 31.69 -22.39
C SER A 8 19.16 30.73 -22.38
N LEU A 9 18.94 30.01 -23.48
CA LEU A 9 17.90 29.01 -23.64
C LEU A 9 18.40 27.69 -23.04
N CYS A 10 17.94 27.34 -21.84
CA CYS A 10 18.25 26.05 -21.21
C CYS A 10 17.21 25.03 -21.66
N ALA A 11 17.60 24.09 -22.52
CA ALA A 11 16.76 23.00 -22.96
C ALA A 11 16.70 21.93 -21.85
N THR A 12 15.56 21.80 -21.19
CA THR A 12 15.32 20.76 -20.20
C THR A 12 14.86 19.48 -20.91
N LEU A 13 15.68 18.44 -20.83
CA LEU A 13 15.37 17.11 -21.34
C LEU A 13 14.37 16.45 -20.39
N LEU A 14 13.14 16.24 -20.83
CA LEU A 14 12.15 15.43 -20.11
C LEU A 14 12.44 13.94 -20.37
N ILE A 15 12.95 13.24 -19.37
CA ILE A 15 12.97 11.78 -19.34
C ILE A 15 11.77 11.35 -18.49
N SER A 16 10.68 10.95 -19.15
CA SER A 16 9.55 10.27 -18.51
C SER A 16 9.55 8.81 -18.92
N CYS A 17 9.96 7.93 -17.99
CA CYS A 17 9.58 6.53 -18.05
C CYS A 17 9.78 5.91 -16.66
N SER A 18 8.70 5.78 -15.89
CA SER A 18 8.64 4.95 -14.70
C SER A 18 7.61 3.86 -14.95
N SER A 19 8.00 2.85 -15.73
CA SER A 19 7.32 1.56 -15.71
C SER A 19 7.78 0.82 -14.46
N THR A 20 6.89 0.63 -13.49
CA THR A 20 7.13 -0.25 -12.35
C THR A 20 7.24 -1.68 -12.89
N VAL A 21 8.47 -2.14 -13.12
CA VAL A 21 8.73 -3.52 -13.53
C VAL A 21 8.44 -4.42 -12.34
N GLN A 22 7.34 -5.18 -12.42
CA GLN A 22 7.12 -6.32 -11.52
C GLN A 22 8.19 -7.37 -11.81
N HIS A 23 9.22 -7.40 -10.97
CA HIS A 23 10.21 -8.45 -10.99
C HIS A 23 9.62 -9.69 -10.33
N THR A 24 9.15 -10.64 -11.13
CA THR A 24 8.98 -12.02 -10.68
C THR A 24 10.37 -12.56 -10.34
N GLY A 25 10.62 -12.77 -9.05
CA GLY A 25 11.92 -13.23 -8.54
C GLY A 25 11.83 -14.66 -8.03
N GLN A 26 12.90 -15.43 -8.18
CA GLN A 26 13.08 -16.63 -7.37
C GLN A 26 13.39 -16.22 -5.93
N ALA A 27 12.88 -16.98 -4.95
CA ALA A 27 13.23 -16.74 -3.55
C ALA A 27 14.77 -16.81 -3.39
N PRO A 28 15.39 -15.92 -2.60
CA PRO A 28 16.82 -16.03 -2.31
C PRO A 28 17.10 -17.39 -1.68
N GLU A 29 18.14 -18.13 -2.13
CA GLU A 29 18.50 -19.47 -1.58
C GLU A 29 18.62 -19.49 -0.04
N ASN A 30 19.02 -18.37 0.56
CA ASN A 30 19.16 -18.22 2.01
C ASN A 30 17.83 -18.08 2.78
N PHE A 31 16.72 -17.82 2.09
CA PHE A 31 15.41 -17.68 2.73
C PHE A 31 14.88 -19.03 3.25
N GLU A 32 14.96 -20.08 2.42
CA GLU A 32 14.46 -21.41 2.81
C GLU A 32 15.23 -21.99 4.00
N GLN A 33 16.56 -21.80 4.05
CA GLN A 33 17.37 -22.25 5.17
C GLN A 33 17.06 -21.48 6.48
N SER A 34 16.66 -20.21 6.39
CA SER A 34 16.28 -19.42 7.57
C SER A 34 14.97 -19.87 8.22
N ILE A 35 14.10 -20.57 7.47
CA ILE A 35 12.81 -21.08 7.96
C ILE A 35 13.01 -22.26 8.92
N ILE A 36 13.98 -23.13 8.65
CA ILE A 36 14.11 -24.45 9.31
C ILE A 36 14.40 -24.36 10.82
N ASN A 37 14.93 -23.23 11.30
CA ASN A 37 15.32 -23.06 12.72
C ASN A 37 14.66 -21.89 13.45
N SER A 38 13.70 -21.19 12.83
CA SER A 38 13.09 -20.00 13.44
C SER A 38 11.70 -20.28 14.02
N LYS A 39 11.37 -19.68 15.17
CA LYS A 39 10.03 -19.71 15.73
C LYS A 39 9.10 -18.88 14.84
N GLN A 40 8.24 -19.55 14.08
CA GLN A 40 7.23 -18.89 13.25
C GLN A 40 6.23 -18.13 14.12
N SER A 41 5.80 -16.97 13.64
CA SER A 41 4.86 -16.10 14.32
C SER A 41 3.94 -15.46 13.29
N PHE A 42 2.63 -15.45 13.53
CA PHE A 42 1.64 -14.99 12.56
C PHE A 42 1.04 -13.67 13.00
N TYR A 43 0.93 -12.71 12.08
CA TYR A 43 0.13 -11.53 12.35
C TYR A 43 -1.34 -11.91 12.31
N THR A 44 -2.13 -11.23 13.15
CA THR A 44 -3.59 -11.36 13.18
C THR A 44 -4.21 -10.04 12.84
N GLN A 45 -5.35 -10.08 12.13
CA GLN A 45 -6.15 -8.87 11.92
C GLN A 45 -6.66 -8.35 13.27
N ILE A 46 -6.64 -7.04 13.44
CA ILE A 46 -7.14 -6.34 14.63
C ILE A 46 -8.05 -5.20 14.22
N SER A 47 -8.90 -4.77 15.15
CA SER A 47 -9.66 -3.52 15.02
C SER A 47 -8.94 -2.41 15.77
N LEU A 48 -8.99 -1.20 15.21
CA LEU A 48 -8.51 0.01 15.86
C LEU A 48 -9.68 0.88 16.33
N ASP A 49 -9.40 1.78 17.26
CA ASP A 49 -10.38 2.75 17.72
C ASP A 49 -10.69 3.76 16.60
N THR A 50 -11.94 3.80 16.15
CA THR A 50 -12.41 4.77 15.15
C THR A 50 -12.50 6.18 15.76
N LEU A 51 -12.14 7.19 14.97
CA LEU A 51 -12.24 8.60 15.31
C LEU A 51 -13.38 9.26 14.51
N THR A 52 -14.45 9.68 15.18
CA THR A 52 -15.66 10.19 14.51
C THR A 52 -15.60 11.67 14.08
N ASN A 53 -14.67 12.44 14.64
CA ASN A 53 -14.51 13.88 14.36
C ASN A 53 -13.08 14.24 13.97
N ALA A 54 -12.37 13.28 13.34
CA ALA A 54 -11.05 13.57 12.81
C ALA A 54 -11.19 14.53 11.62
N SER A 55 -10.33 15.54 11.57
CA SER A 55 -10.24 16.47 10.46
C SER A 55 -8.79 16.85 10.22
N TYR A 56 -8.49 17.20 8.99
CA TYR A 56 -7.22 17.76 8.59
C TYR A 56 -7.49 18.83 7.52
N LYS A 57 -6.68 19.89 7.51
CA LYS A 57 -6.93 21.05 6.65
C LYS A 57 -6.97 20.63 5.17
N ASP A 58 -8.03 21.06 4.47
CA ASP A 58 -8.28 20.81 3.04
C ASP A 58 -8.36 19.31 2.68
N PHE A 59 -8.64 18.44 3.66
CA PHE A 59 -8.67 16.99 3.49
C PHE A 59 -10.01 16.42 3.96
N SER A 60 -10.78 15.88 3.01
CA SER A 60 -12.01 15.15 3.29
C SER A 60 -11.64 13.77 3.86
N VAL A 61 -11.93 13.57 5.14
CA VAL A 61 -11.68 12.32 5.86
C VAL A 61 -12.86 11.38 5.66
N ASN A 62 -12.62 10.22 5.04
CA ASN A 62 -13.62 9.15 4.89
C ASN A 62 -13.61 8.25 6.13
N GLU A 63 -12.42 7.85 6.56
CA GLU A 63 -12.22 6.97 7.71
C GLU A 63 -11.04 7.45 8.54
N ALA A 64 -11.12 7.30 9.86
CA ALA A 64 -10.04 7.69 10.75
C ALA A 64 -9.91 6.76 11.95
N TYR A 65 -8.67 6.49 12.32
CA TYR A 65 -8.34 5.54 13.38
C TYR A 65 -7.25 6.07 14.30
N ARG A 66 -7.27 5.63 15.55
CA ARG A 66 -6.19 5.85 16.50
C ARG A 66 -5.37 4.59 16.66
N TYR A 67 -4.05 4.73 16.58
CA TYR A 67 -3.12 3.68 16.95
C TYR A 67 -1.97 4.28 17.76
N LYS A 68 -1.91 3.92 19.05
CA LYS A 68 -0.95 4.49 20.00
C LYS A 68 -0.99 6.03 19.95
N ASN A 69 0.10 6.62 19.51
CA ASN A 69 0.36 8.06 19.46
C ASN A 69 0.04 8.67 18.09
N TYR A 70 -0.54 7.90 17.18
CA TYR A 70 -0.84 8.32 15.82
C TYR A 70 -2.34 8.36 15.54
N LYS A 71 -2.73 9.31 14.68
CA LYS A 71 -4.02 9.30 13.98
C LYS A 71 -3.77 8.91 12.53
N LEU A 72 -4.50 7.92 12.03
CA LEU A 72 -4.45 7.49 10.64
C LEU A 72 -5.72 8.00 9.97
N LEU A 73 -5.59 8.82 8.94
CA LEU A 73 -6.71 9.42 8.20
C LEU A 73 -6.70 8.91 6.76
N PHE A 74 -7.80 8.33 6.33
CA PHE A 74 -8.00 7.84 4.96
C PHE A 74 -9.02 8.72 4.28
N GLY A 75 -8.69 9.23 3.10
CA GLY A 75 -9.51 10.24 2.43
C GLY A 75 -8.81 10.86 1.24
N ALA A 76 -9.26 12.03 0.81
CA ALA A 76 -8.68 12.76 -0.32
C ALA A 76 -8.58 14.26 0.01
N PHE A 77 -7.66 14.97 -0.65
CA PHE A 77 -7.67 16.43 -0.59
C PHE A 77 -8.88 16.96 -1.36
N ASP A 78 -9.48 18.03 -0.86
CA ASP A 78 -10.58 18.70 -1.56
C ASP A 78 -10.03 19.36 -2.83
N SER A 79 -10.24 18.72 -3.98
CA SER A 79 -10.05 19.34 -5.28
C SER A 79 -11.30 20.14 -5.63
N GLN A 80 -11.15 21.42 -6.00
CA GLN A 80 -12.25 22.10 -6.66
C GLN A 80 -12.47 21.45 -8.04
N ILE A 81 -13.71 21.39 -8.51
CA ILE A 81 -14.05 20.74 -9.79
C ILE A 81 -13.18 21.33 -10.91
N GLY A 82 -12.32 20.51 -11.50
CA GLY A 82 -11.42 20.90 -12.60
C GLY A 82 -10.07 21.51 -12.17
N GLU A 83 -9.76 21.59 -10.89
CA GLU A 83 -8.47 22.09 -10.38
C GLU A 83 -7.82 21.08 -9.44
N LEU A 84 -6.53 20.83 -9.63
CA LEU A 84 -5.71 20.10 -8.66
C LEU A 84 -5.70 20.84 -7.33
N SER A 85 -5.78 20.12 -6.22
CA SER A 85 -5.45 20.73 -4.94
C SER A 85 -4.03 21.32 -5.01
N PRO A 86 -3.72 22.45 -4.35
CA PRO A 86 -2.35 22.97 -4.27
C PRO A 86 -1.35 21.95 -3.70
N ASN A 87 -1.87 20.93 -3.01
CA ASN A 87 -1.12 19.83 -2.45
C ASN A 87 -0.94 18.66 -3.41
N GLU A 88 -1.52 18.65 -4.60
CA GLU A 88 -1.52 17.53 -5.54
C GLU A 88 -0.78 17.86 -6.84
N SER A 89 -0.36 16.81 -7.54
CA SER A 89 0.11 16.86 -8.92
C SER A 89 -0.71 15.86 -9.74
N GLU A 90 -0.76 15.97 -11.06
CA GLU A 90 -1.49 15.00 -11.91
C GLU A 90 -1.11 13.54 -11.62
N SER A 91 0.15 13.29 -11.25
CA SER A 91 0.65 11.96 -10.89
C SER A 91 0.45 11.57 -9.41
N ASP A 92 -0.18 12.42 -8.61
CA ASP A 92 -0.33 12.25 -7.14
C ASP A 92 -1.71 12.78 -6.66
N ILE A 93 -2.75 12.42 -7.41
CA ILE A 93 -4.17 12.71 -7.10
C ILE A 93 -4.88 11.52 -6.46
N GLY A 94 -6.02 11.78 -5.84
CA GLY A 94 -6.95 10.73 -5.39
C GLY A 94 -6.81 10.38 -3.91
N VAL A 95 -7.45 9.28 -3.52
CA VAL A 95 -7.49 8.79 -2.14
C VAL A 95 -6.09 8.44 -1.62
N ARG A 96 -5.85 8.70 -0.34
CA ARG A 96 -4.55 8.52 0.33
C ARG A 96 -4.66 8.35 1.84
N LEU A 97 -3.58 7.89 2.45
CA LEU A 97 -3.36 7.82 3.89
C LEU A 97 -2.53 9.03 4.36
N LEU A 98 -3.06 9.78 5.32
CA LEU A 98 -2.30 10.72 6.15
C LEU A 98 -2.08 10.13 7.54
N VAL A 99 -0.89 10.33 8.10
CA VAL A 99 -0.61 10.00 9.52
C VAL A 99 -0.19 11.25 10.26
N LEU A 100 -0.90 11.51 11.36
CA LEU A 100 -0.62 12.60 12.27
C LEU A 100 -0.04 12.07 13.58
N ASP A 101 0.84 12.83 14.21
CA ASP A 101 1.31 12.57 15.57
C ASP A 101 0.32 13.07 16.65
N GLN A 102 0.72 13.03 17.92
CA GLN A 102 -0.13 13.49 19.04
C GLN A 102 -0.38 15.00 19.05
N ALA A 103 0.47 15.78 18.38
CA ALA A 103 0.35 17.23 18.24
C ALA A 103 -0.38 17.61 16.94
N ASP A 104 -1.04 16.65 16.29
CA ASP A 104 -1.73 16.80 15.01
C ASP A 104 -0.82 17.32 13.87
N GLN A 105 0.48 17.04 13.98
CA GLN A 105 1.43 17.34 12.92
C GLN A 105 1.47 16.18 11.93
N LEU A 106 1.44 16.52 10.64
CA LEU A 106 1.56 15.55 9.56
C LEU A 106 2.98 14.96 9.55
N VAL A 107 3.07 13.66 9.83
CA VAL A 107 4.34 12.92 9.84
C VAL A 107 4.49 11.98 8.64
N PHE A 108 3.39 11.70 7.94
CA PHE A 108 3.41 10.91 6.71
C PHE A 108 2.21 11.20 5.82
N ARG A 109 2.45 11.11 4.52
CA ARG A 109 1.44 11.18 3.46
C ARG A 109 1.79 10.13 2.41
N SER A 110 0.88 9.21 2.12
CA SER A 110 1.03 8.29 1.00
C SER A 110 0.86 9.03 -0.34
N LYS A 111 1.27 8.36 -1.43
CA LYS A 111 0.85 8.77 -2.77
C LYS A 111 -0.68 8.69 -2.89
N GLY A 112 -1.25 9.58 -3.68
CA GLY A 112 -2.61 9.50 -4.17
C GLY A 112 -2.76 8.33 -5.14
N GLN A 113 -3.94 7.68 -5.11
CA GLN A 113 -4.22 6.46 -5.85
C GLN A 113 -4.98 6.67 -7.16
N GLY A 114 -4.80 7.84 -7.78
CA GLY A 114 -5.34 8.15 -9.10
C GLY A 114 -6.87 8.03 -9.13
N ASP A 115 -7.35 7.17 -10.02
CA ASP A 115 -8.77 6.91 -10.25
C ASP A 115 -9.42 6.01 -9.18
N SER A 116 -8.64 5.46 -8.25
CA SER A 116 -9.18 4.70 -7.13
C SER A 116 -10.04 5.62 -6.26
N TYR A 117 -11.31 5.23 -6.06
CA TYR A 117 -12.18 5.85 -5.07
C TYR A 117 -12.35 4.98 -3.81
N ILE A 118 -11.69 3.82 -3.77
CA ILE A 118 -11.58 2.95 -2.58
C ILE A 118 -10.21 3.17 -1.93
N LEU A 119 -10.20 3.37 -0.61
CA LEU A 119 -9.02 3.24 0.24
C LEU A 119 -9.37 2.66 1.61
N ARG A 120 -9.86 1.41 1.63
CA ARG A 120 -10.39 0.79 2.85
C ARG A 120 -9.27 0.11 3.64
N PRO A 121 -9.06 0.44 4.92
CA PRO A 121 -7.98 -0.12 5.69
C PRO A 121 -8.35 -1.42 6.42
N LYS A 122 -7.43 -2.39 6.41
CA LYS A 122 -7.36 -3.48 7.39
C LYS A 122 -6.04 -3.44 8.15
N PHE A 123 -6.08 -3.83 9.42
CA PHE A 123 -4.95 -3.68 10.33
C PHE A 123 -4.49 -5.04 10.85
N TYR A 124 -3.18 -5.28 10.82
CA TYR A 124 -2.61 -6.53 11.30
C TYR A 124 -1.50 -6.25 12.31
N ALA A 125 -1.51 -7.00 13.42
CA ALA A 125 -0.46 -6.93 14.43
C ALA A 125 -0.06 -8.35 14.86
N LEU A 126 1.22 -8.52 15.17
CA LEU A 126 1.73 -9.76 15.75
C LEU A 126 1.66 -9.75 17.29
N ASN A 127 2.00 -8.60 17.89
CA ASN A 127 1.90 -8.31 19.32
C ASN A 127 2.03 -6.79 19.52
N ALA A 128 1.94 -6.32 20.77
CA ALA A 128 1.97 -4.89 21.08
C ALA A 128 3.28 -4.17 20.71
N GLN A 129 4.39 -4.92 20.62
CA GLN A 129 5.72 -4.40 20.30
C GLN A 129 6.07 -4.48 18.81
N SER A 130 5.33 -5.28 18.05
CA SER A 130 5.56 -5.43 16.60
C SER A 130 5.01 -4.23 15.85
N PRO A 131 5.56 -3.92 14.65
CA PRO A 131 4.95 -2.94 13.76
C PRO A 131 3.48 -3.30 13.47
N LEU A 132 2.63 -2.30 13.35
CA LEU A 132 1.32 -2.44 12.75
C LEU A 132 1.51 -2.53 11.23
N LEU A 133 0.90 -3.52 10.60
CA LEU A 133 0.74 -3.53 9.15
C LEU A 133 -0.63 -2.95 8.80
N VAL A 134 -0.64 -2.00 7.88
CA VAL A 134 -1.86 -1.37 7.36
C VAL A 134 -2.00 -1.80 5.91
N PHE A 135 -3.08 -2.50 5.61
CA PHE A 135 -3.47 -2.90 4.27
C PHE A 135 -4.52 -1.92 3.81
N ALA A 136 -4.20 -1.08 2.83
CA ALA A 136 -5.15 -0.15 2.25
C ALA A 136 -5.61 -0.71 0.90
N GLU A 137 -6.82 -1.25 0.86
CA GLU A 137 -7.49 -1.70 -0.37
C GLU A 137 -7.64 -0.54 -1.33
N ILE A 138 -7.15 -0.72 -2.56
CA ILE A 138 -7.38 0.19 -3.68
C ILE A 138 -8.32 -0.48 -4.67
N GLY A 139 -9.10 0.33 -5.40
CA GLY A 139 -10.09 -0.19 -6.32
C GLY A 139 -11.16 0.82 -6.71
N THR A 140 -12.07 0.33 -7.54
CA THR A 140 -13.24 1.05 -8.03
C THR A 140 -14.48 0.23 -7.72
N GLU A 141 -15.07 -0.46 -8.69
CA GLU A 141 -16.18 -1.38 -8.45
C GLU A 141 -15.70 -2.69 -7.81
N TYR A 142 -14.42 -3.02 -7.98
CA TYR A 142 -13.77 -4.23 -7.50
C TYR A 142 -12.36 -3.94 -6.98
N SER A 143 -11.78 -4.89 -6.24
CA SER A 143 -10.45 -4.73 -5.65
C SER A 143 -9.34 -4.78 -6.72
N TRP A 144 -8.43 -3.81 -6.67
CA TRP A 144 -7.15 -3.82 -7.40
C TRP A 144 -5.98 -4.28 -6.53
N GLY A 145 -6.27 -4.81 -5.34
CA GLY A 145 -5.28 -5.23 -4.36
C GLY A 145 -5.06 -4.22 -3.23
N ASN A 146 -3.90 -4.27 -2.57
CA ASN A 146 -3.62 -3.43 -1.42
C ASN A 146 -2.26 -2.75 -1.50
N ILE A 147 -2.20 -1.51 -0.99
CA ILE A 147 -0.94 -0.92 -0.55
C ILE A 147 -0.67 -1.32 0.89
N VAL A 148 0.55 -1.78 1.17
CA VAL A 148 0.94 -2.23 2.50
C VAL A 148 1.88 -1.21 3.13
N PHE A 149 1.51 -0.71 4.30
CA PHE A 149 2.34 0.15 5.13
C PHE A 149 2.77 -0.56 6.40
N SER A 150 3.94 -0.22 6.92
CA SER A 150 4.44 -0.63 8.23
C SER A 150 4.58 0.58 9.13
N LEU A 151 3.88 0.59 10.26
CA LEU A 151 3.90 1.64 11.27
C LEU A 151 4.48 1.11 12.59
N ASN A 152 5.51 1.78 13.09
CA ASN A 152 6.09 1.50 14.40
C ASN A 152 6.46 2.81 15.13
N GLU A 153 7.20 2.73 16.24
CA GLU A 153 7.60 3.90 17.03
C GLU A 153 8.50 4.90 16.28
N ASN A 154 9.20 4.44 15.25
CA ASN A 154 10.06 5.28 14.40
C ASN A 154 9.28 5.91 13.23
N GLY A 155 7.96 5.70 13.16
CA GLY A 155 7.10 6.23 12.12
C GLY A 155 6.55 5.15 11.19
N ILE A 156 6.00 5.61 10.07
CA ILE A 156 5.34 4.80 9.05
C ILE A 156 6.13 4.84 7.74
N LYS A 157 6.10 3.73 7.01
CA LYS A 157 6.59 3.66 5.63
C LYS A 157 5.69 2.74 4.81
N GLU A 158 5.57 3.04 3.53
CA GLU A 158 5.09 2.09 2.53
C GLU A 158 6.15 0.98 2.38
N ILE A 159 5.72 -0.28 2.41
CA ILE A 159 6.64 -1.41 2.22
C ILE A 159 6.46 -2.10 0.88
N GLY A 160 5.31 -1.94 0.22
CA GLY A 160 5.05 -2.43 -1.12
C GLY A 160 3.56 -2.51 -1.44
N GLU A 161 3.27 -2.97 -2.65
CA GLU A 161 1.92 -3.18 -3.16
C GLU A 161 1.70 -4.67 -3.40
N ILE A 162 0.52 -5.15 -3.04
CA ILE A 162 0.02 -6.48 -3.37
C ILE A 162 -0.95 -6.31 -4.52
N ASP A 163 -0.46 -6.59 -5.73
CA ASP A 163 -1.23 -6.55 -6.97
C ASP A 163 -1.96 -7.89 -7.19
N VAL A 164 -2.78 -8.25 -6.19
CA VAL A 164 -3.55 -9.50 -6.12
C VAL A 164 -4.89 -9.18 -5.50
N ALA A 165 -5.96 -9.77 -6.02
CA ALA A 165 -7.28 -9.77 -5.41
C ALA A 165 -7.70 -11.20 -5.02
N GLY A 166 -8.55 -11.31 -3.99
CA GLY A 166 -9.36 -12.52 -3.78
C GLY A 166 -10.40 -12.65 -4.90
N ILE A 167 -10.94 -13.85 -5.10
CA ILE A 167 -11.99 -14.08 -6.09
C ILE A 167 -13.12 -14.92 -5.50
N ASP A 168 -14.36 -14.45 -5.65
CA ASP A 168 -15.54 -15.29 -5.52
C ASP A 168 -15.87 -15.90 -6.87
N LEU A 169 -15.50 -17.17 -7.07
CA LEU A 169 -15.74 -17.89 -8.32
C LEU A 169 -17.22 -18.11 -8.65
N ALA A 170 -18.12 -17.99 -7.66
CA ALA A 170 -19.55 -18.14 -7.90
C ALA A 170 -20.17 -16.85 -8.44
N LEU A 171 -19.60 -15.69 -8.08
CA LEU A 171 -20.08 -14.37 -8.46
C LEU A 171 -19.24 -13.70 -9.55
N ASP A 172 -18.05 -14.26 -9.84
CA ASP A 172 -17.04 -13.65 -10.73
C ASP A 172 -16.70 -12.21 -10.28
N ASP A 173 -16.51 -12.04 -8.97
CA ASP A 173 -16.26 -10.76 -8.32
C ASP A 173 -14.94 -10.77 -7.55
N TYR A 174 -14.25 -9.62 -7.52
CA TYR A 174 -12.93 -9.50 -6.91
C TYR A 174 -13.03 -8.87 -5.55
N ASP A 175 -12.58 -9.61 -4.57
CA ASP A 175 -12.61 -9.23 -3.17
C ASP A 175 -11.23 -8.78 -2.71
N ASP A 176 -11.20 -8.03 -1.63
CA ASP A 176 -9.98 -7.57 -0.99
C ASP A 176 -9.11 -8.78 -0.57
N VAL A 177 -7.90 -8.86 -1.11
CA VAL A 177 -6.96 -9.98 -0.85
C VAL A 177 -6.63 -10.14 0.64
N SER A 178 -6.79 -9.09 1.45
CA SER A 178 -6.63 -9.19 2.89
C SER A 178 -7.64 -10.15 3.56
N ASN A 179 -8.78 -10.47 2.92
CA ASN A 179 -9.71 -11.51 3.38
C ASN A 179 -9.15 -12.93 3.31
N VAL A 180 -8.15 -13.15 2.45
CA VAL A 180 -7.52 -14.46 2.25
C VAL A 180 -6.02 -14.43 2.56
N ILE A 181 -5.51 -13.37 3.20
CA ILE A 181 -4.07 -13.25 3.45
C ILE A 181 -3.63 -13.85 4.78
N LYS A 182 -2.52 -14.57 4.74
CA LYS A 182 -1.80 -15.06 5.91
C LYS A 182 -0.39 -14.49 5.93
N ILE A 183 -0.06 -13.82 7.03
CA ILE A 183 1.21 -13.11 7.19
C ILE A 183 2.06 -13.82 8.24
N GLU A 184 3.16 -14.40 7.80
CA GLU A 184 4.13 -15.10 8.64
C GLU A 184 5.39 -14.23 8.82
N LYS A 185 5.89 -14.14 10.06
CA LYS A 185 7.19 -13.56 10.38
C LYS A 185 8.21 -14.67 10.61
N THR A 186 9.32 -14.59 9.88
CA THR A 186 10.46 -15.51 9.96
C THR A 186 11.73 -14.67 10.10
N GLY A 187 12.20 -14.49 11.34
CA GLY A 187 13.28 -13.55 11.63
C GLY A 187 12.91 -12.10 11.25
N SER A 188 13.70 -11.48 10.38
CA SER A 188 13.43 -10.13 9.84
C SER A 188 12.40 -10.11 8.71
N ASN A 189 12.11 -11.26 8.10
CA ASN A 189 11.29 -11.35 6.90
C ASN A 189 9.80 -11.46 7.22
N LEU A 190 8.97 -10.97 6.30
CA LEU A 190 7.53 -11.23 6.29
C LEU A 190 7.18 -11.99 5.01
N LYS A 191 6.40 -13.05 5.16
CA LYS A 191 5.85 -13.82 4.05
C LYS A 191 4.34 -13.66 4.05
N PHE A 192 3.79 -13.26 2.92
CA PHE A 192 2.37 -13.03 2.69
C PHE A 192 1.87 -14.11 1.74
N SER A 193 1.27 -15.15 2.30
CA SER A 193 0.66 -16.24 1.54
C SER A 193 -0.85 -16.08 1.46
N PHE A 194 -1.47 -16.76 0.50
CA PHE A 194 -2.90 -16.72 0.28
C PHE A 194 -3.55 -18.02 0.79
N ASP A 195 -4.48 -17.90 1.71
CA ASP A 195 -5.32 -18.96 2.28
C ASP A 195 -6.63 -19.08 1.48
N ALA A 196 -6.49 -19.39 0.21
CA ALA A 196 -7.57 -19.61 -0.75
C ALA A 196 -7.16 -20.68 -1.78
N ASP A 197 -8.11 -21.18 -2.57
CA ASP A 197 -7.79 -22.07 -3.69
C ASP A 197 -7.25 -21.29 -4.89
N SER A 198 -7.85 -20.14 -5.20
CA SER A 198 -7.48 -19.27 -6.31
C SER A 198 -7.41 -17.79 -5.90
N VAL A 199 -6.62 -17.02 -6.64
CA VAL A 199 -6.53 -15.55 -6.55
C VAL A 199 -6.40 -14.96 -7.97
N VAL A 200 -6.67 -13.67 -8.10
CA VAL A 200 -6.44 -12.91 -9.34
C VAL A 200 -5.13 -12.15 -9.22
N LEU A 201 -4.17 -12.37 -10.12
CA LEU A 201 -2.98 -11.52 -10.24
C LEU A 201 -3.26 -10.37 -11.21
N ASN A 202 -2.73 -9.18 -10.94
CA ASN A 202 -2.92 -7.97 -11.74
C ASN A 202 -4.41 -7.64 -12.04
N PRO A 203 -5.27 -7.62 -11.00
CA PRO A 203 -6.70 -7.30 -11.15
C PRO A 203 -6.91 -5.92 -11.81
N GLY A 204 -7.72 -5.88 -12.87
CA GLY A 204 -7.99 -4.67 -13.66
C GLY A 204 -6.88 -4.29 -14.65
N GLY A 205 -5.76 -5.04 -14.68
CA GLY A 205 -4.63 -4.78 -15.57
C GLY A 205 -4.62 -5.62 -16.85
N ASN A 206 -3.74 -5.28 -17.80
CA ASN A 206 -3.65 -5.94 -19.11
C ASN A 206 -3.24 -7.43 -19.07
N ASN A 207 -2.73 -7.91 -17.94
CA ASN A 207 -2.24 -9.29 -17.74
C ASN A 207 -2.95 -9.98 -16.57
N GLU A 208 -4.21 -9.62 -16.35
CA GLU A 208 -5.06 -10.23 -15.34
C GLU A 208 -5.14 -11.76 -15.52
N GLN A 209 -5.01 -12.51 -14.42
CA GLN A 209 -5.03 -13.97 -14.46
C GLN A 209 -5.53 -14.58 -13.16
N VAL A 210 -6.43 -15.55 -13.27
CA VAL A 210 -6.80 -16.42 -12.14
C VAL A 210 -5.77 -17.54 -12.03
N VAL A 211 -5.16 -17.69 -10.85
CA VAL A 211 -4.11 -18.69 -10.58
C VAL A 211 -4.38 -19.46 -9.30
N GLU A 212 -3.81 -20.66 -9.16
CA GLU A 212 -3.81 -21.40 -7.90
C GLU A 212 -3.02 -20.62 -6.84
N ALA A 213 -3.68 -20.27 -5.73
CA ALA A 213 -3.13 -19.36 -4.74
C ALA A 213 -1.87 -19.91 -4.05
N LYS A 214 -1.82 -21.23 -3.83
CA LYS A 214 -0.70 -21.92 -3.17
C LYS A 214 0.63 -21.82 -3.93
N GLY A 215 0.58 -21.51 -5.23
CA GLY A 215 1.76 -21.31 -6.07
C GLY A 215 2.46 -19.97 -5.88
N TYR A 216 1.86 -19.02 -5.15
CA TYR A 216 2.35 -17.65 -5.05
C TYR A 216 2.42 -17.15 -3.60
N PHE A 217 3.33 -16.21 -3.34
CA PHE A 217 3.38 -15.44 -2.10
C PHE A 217 4.20 -14.16 -2.29
N TYR A 218 3.96 -13.12 -1.48
CA TYR A 218 4.90 -12.00 -1.38
C TYR A 218 5.93 -12.23 -0.28
N LEU A 219 7.17 -11.83 -0.54
CA LEU A 219 8.25 -11.80 0.44
C LEU A 219 8.69 -10.35 0.65
N TYR A 220 8.65 -9.92 1.91
CA TYR A 220 9.31 -8.70 2.36
C TYR A 220 10.58 -9.05 3.14
N ASN A 221 11.75 -8.64 2.63
CA ASN A 221 13.05 -8.93 3.26
C ASN A 221 13.58 -7.75 4.13
N GLY A 222 12.73 -6.76 4.41
CA GLY A 222 13.10 -5.50 5.07
C GLY A 222 13.47 -4.37 4.10
N LYS A 223 13.66 -4.70 2.82
CA LYS A 223 13.97 -3.75 1.74
C LYS A 223 13.05 -3.93 0.54
N ASP A 224 13.02 -5.13 -0.02
CA ASP A 224 12.28 -5.47 -1.22
C ASP A 224 10.98 -6.19 -0.86
N PHE A 225 9.92 -5.91 -1.62
CA PHE A 225 8.61 -6.55 -1.54
C PHE A 225 8.32 -7.21 -2.89
N ILE A 226 8.48 -8.52 -2.94
CA ILE A 226 8.55 -9.27 -4.21
C ILE A 226 7.49 -10.36 -4.25
N LEU A 227 6.79 -10.47 -5.38
CA LEU A 227 5.96 -11.63 -5.69
C LEU A 227 6.87 -12.80 -6.10
N VAL A 228 6.73 -13.91 -5.38
CA VAL A 228 7.46 -15.15 -5.62
C VAL A 228 6.49 -16.22 -6.10
N LYS A 229 6.86 -16.88 -7.20
CA LYS A 229 6.24 -18.12 -7.67
C LYS A 229 7.07 -19.31 -7.18
N LYS A 230 6.41 -20.30 -6.57
CA LYS A 230 7.05 -21.54 -6.13
C LYS A 230 7.47 -22.43 -7.30
#